data_AF-A0A8T2MY84-F1
#
_entry.id   AF-A0A8T2MY84-F1
#
_cell.length_a   1.000
_cell.length_b   1.000
_cell.length_c   1.000
_cell.angle_alpha   90.00
_cell.angle_beta   90.00
_cell.angle_gamma   90.00
#
_symmetry.space_group_name_H-M   'P 1'
#
loop_
_entity.id
_entity.type
_entity.pdbx_description
1 polymer ?
#
loop_
_entity_poly.entity_id
_entity_poly.type
_entity_poly.pdbx_seq_one_letter_code
_entity_poly.pdbx_strand_id
1 'polypeptide(L)'
;MLTNWFAFLLHKFLKECAGEPLFMLYCAIKQQMEKGPIDAITGEARYSLSEDKLIRQQIEYKTLILNCVNPDNENSPEIPVKVLNCDTITQVKEKILDAVYKNMPYSQRPRAVDMDLEKVFCLRLSTLELNLIITVTDRGMDVVAQQATDT
;
A
#
# COMPACT_ATOMS: atom_id res chain seq x y z
N MET A 1 -12.05 -34.74 -0.14
CA MET A 1 -12.39 -34.97 -1.57
C MET A 1 -13.51 -34.07 -2.09
N LEU A 2 -14.59 -33.82 -1.33
CA LEU A 2 -15.73 -33.00 -1.78
C LEU A 2 -15.34 -31.55 -2.15
N THR A 3 -14.51 -30.87 -1.34
CA THR A 3 -14.05 -29.50 -1.63
C THR A 3 -13.30 -29.40 -2.97
N ASN A 4 -12.44 -30.39 -3.26
CA ASN A 4 -11.69 -30.44 -4.53
C ASN A 4 -12.65 -30.61 -5.71
N TRP A 5 -13.69 -31.43 -5.55
CA TRP A 5 -14.71 -31.63 -6.57
C TRP A 5 -15.48 -30.33 -6.87
N PHE A 6 -15.90 -29.59 -5.84
CA PHE A 6 -16.52 -28.29 -6.02
C PHE A 6 -15.58 -27.27 -6.68
N ALA A 7 -14.30 -27.27 -6.34
CA ALA A 7 -13.32 -26.37 -6.98
C ALA A 7 -13.26 -26.59 -8.50
N PHE A 8 -13.26 -27.84 -8.97
CA PHE A 8 -13.29 -28.14 -10.41
C PHE A 8 -14.60 -27.72 -11.07
N LEU A 9 -15.75 -28.07 -10.47
CA LEU A 9 -17.05 -27.77 -11.05
C LEU A 9 -17.38 -26.27 -11.08
N LEU A 10 -16.93 -25.51 -10.07
CA LEU A 10 -17.24 -24.09 -9.93
C LEU A 10 -16.22 -23.18 -10.60
N HIS A 11 -15.12 -23.70 -11.16
CA HIS A 11 -14.11 -22.87 -11.82
C HIS A 11 -14.68 -22.03 -12.96
N LYS A 12 -15.54 -22.63 -13.81
CA LYS A 12 -16.18 -21.91 -14.92
C LYS A 12 -17.11 -20.80 -14.40
N PHE A 13 -17.90 -21.09 -13.38
CA PHE A 13 -18.77 -20.10 -12.72
C PHE A 13 -17.97 -18.95 -12.09
N LEU A 14 -16.84 -19.26 -11.45
CA LEU A 14 -15.94 -18.24 -10.92
C LEU A 14 -15.39 -17.36 -12.05
N LYS A 15 -14.92 -17.96 -13.16
CA LYS A 15 -14.35 -17.21 -14.28
C LYS A 15 -15.38 -16.32 -14.99
N GLU A 16 -16.62 -16.77 -15.14
CA GLU A 16 -17.64 -16.13 -15.98
C GLU A 16 -18.63 -15.24 -15.20
N CYS A 17 -18.77 -15.43 -13.89
CA CYS A 17 -19.79 -14.73 -13.10
C CYS A 17 -19.27 -14.15 -11.79
N ALA A 18 -18.63 -14.96 -10.94
CA ALA A 18 -18.32 -14.55 -9.56
C ALA A 18 -16.93 -13.91 -9.38
N GLY A 19 -16.03 -14.07 -10.34
CA GLY A 19 -14.63 -13.65 -10.23
C GLY A 19 -14.45 -12.14 -10.23
N GLU A 20 -15.11 -11.44 -11.16
CA GLU A 20 -15.09 -9.98 -11.23
C GLU A 20 -15.63 -9.32 -9.95
N PRO A 21 -16.84 -9.63 -9.44
CA PRO A 21 -17.34 -9.01 -8.22
C PRO A 21 -16.48 -9.36 -6.99
N LEU A 22 -15.95 -10.59 -6.92
CA LEU A 22 -15.03 -10.97 -5.85
C LEU A 22 -13.74 -10.15 -5.89
N PHE A 23 -13.17 -9.95 -7.08
CA PHE A 23 -11.98 -9.13 -7.27
C PHE A 23 -12.25 -7.64 -6.97
N MET A 24 -13.39 -7.11 -7.39
CA MET A 24 -13.79 -5.74 -7.06
C MET A 24 -13.96 -5.55 -5.55
N LEU A 25 -14.54 -6.52 -4.85
CA LEU A 25 -14.65 -6.49 -3.39
C LEU A 25 -13.27 -6.46 -2.72
N TYR A 26 -12.35 -7.32 -3.16
CA TYR A 26 -10.96 -7.30 -2.68
C TYR A 26 -10.31 -5.92 -2.89
N CYS A 27 -10.43 -5.35 -4.10
CA CYS A 27 -9.90 -4.02 -4.40
C CYS A 27 -10.54 -2.93 -3.54
N ALA A 28 -11.85 -2.98 -3.32
CA ALA A 28 -12.57 -2.00 -2.49
C ALA A 28 -12.12 -2.06 -1.03
N ILE A 29 -11.95 -3.27 -0.47
CA ILE A 29 -11.45 -3.46 0.89
C ILE A 29 -10.03 -2.93 1.01
N LYS A 30 -9.13 -3.34 0.10
CA LYS A 30 -7.74 -2.90 0.09
C LYS A 30 -7.64 -1.37 0.05
N GLN A 31 -8.33 -0.74 -0.90
CA GLN A 31 -8.36 0.72 -1.04
C GLN A 31 -8.97 1.41 0.19
N GLN A 32 -9.97 0.80 0.83
CA GLN A 32 -10.57 1.38 2.03
C GLN A 32 -9.63 1.29 3.25
N MET A 33 -8.90 0.20 3.39
CA MET A 33 -7.92 0.03 4.47
C MET A 33 -6.76 1.02 4.32
N GLU A 34 -6.23 1.19 3.11
CA GLU A 34 -5.06 2.04 2.82
C GLU A 34 -5.32 3.55 2.94
N LYS A 35 -6.58 3.99 3.11
CA LYS A 35 -6.93 5.39 3.40
C LYS A 35 -6.56 5.83 4.80
N GLY A 36 -6.30 4.90 5.72
CA GLY A 36 -5.94 5.16 7.11
C GLY A 36 -4.66 4.43 7.49
N PRO A 37 -4.11 4.71 8.68
CA PRO A 37 -2.90 4.06 9.15
C PRO A 37 -3.12 2.55 9.30
N ILE A 38 -2.11 1.79 8.88
CA ILE A 38 -2.00 0.34 9.06
C ILE A 38 -0.65 0.08 9.75
N ASP A 39 -0.68 -0.56 10.91
CA ASP A 39 0.54 -0.94 11.62
C ASP A 39 1.19 -2.15 10.92
N ALA A 40 2.41 -1.96 10.42
CA ALA A 40 3.15 -2.99 9.68
C ALA A 40 3.57 -4.19 10.54
N ILE A 41 3.63 -4.05 11.87
CA ILE A 41 4.03 -5.12 12.79
C ILE A 41 2.81 -5.94 13.22
N THR A 42 1.75 -5.27 13.70
CA THR A 42 0.57 -5.94 14.26
C THR A 42 -0.51 -6.29 13.22
N GLY A 43 -0.49 -5.59 12.08
CA GLY A 43 -1.53 -5.66 11.05
C GLY A 43 -2.84 -4.99 11.45
N GLU A 44 -2.86 -4.19 12.52
CA GLU A 44 -4.02 -3.40 12.90
C GLU A 44 -4.23 -2.23 11.92
N ALA A 45 -5.48 -1.85 11.66
CA ALA A 45 -5.81 -0.79 10.73
C ALA A 45 -6.93 0.12 11.26
N ARG A 46 -6.87 1.41 10.92
CA ARG A 46 -7.91 2.39 11.30
C ARG A 46 -9.29 2.06 10.72
N TYR A 47 -9.32 1.51 9.51
CA TYR A 47 -10.54 1.14 8.78
C TYR A 47 -10.72 -0.38 8.68
N SER A 48 -10.22 -1.12 9.67
CA SER A 48 -10.44 -2.57 9.75
C SER A 48 -11.93 -2.90 9.82
N LEU A 49 -12.35 -3.95 9.10
CA LEU A 49 -13.67 -4.56 9.25
C LEU A 49 -13.74 -5.52 10.44
N SER A 50 -12.59 -5.92 10.99
CA SER A 50 -12.47 -6.79 12.16
C SER A 50 -12.22 -5.95 13.42
N GLU A 51 -13.03 -6.17 14.46
CA GLU A 51 -12.93 -5.45 15.73
C GLU A 51 -11.58 -5.67 16.41
N ASP A 52 -11.07 -6.91 16.39
CA ASP A 52 -9.77 -7.29 16.97
C ASP A 52 -8.56 -6.67 16.26
N LYS A 53 -8.76 -6.10 15.07
CA LYS A 53 -7.71 -5.46 14.26
C LYS A 53 -7.93 -3.97 14.10
N LEU A 54 -8.84 -3.39 14.89
CA LEU A 54 -9.19 -1.98 14.79
C LEU A 54 -8.25 -1.13 15.66
N ILE A 55 -7.54 -0.19 15.03
CA ILE A 55 -6.81 0.84 15.77
C ILE A 55 -7.81 1.79 16.41
N ARG A 56 -7.88 1.77 17.75
CA ARG A 56 -8.72 2.66 18.56
C ARG A 56 -8.00 3.92 19.04
N GLN A 57 -6.67 3.91 18.99
CA GLN A 57 -5.85 5.07 19.34
C GLN A 57 -6.08 6.22 18.36
N GLN A 58 -6.05 7.45 18.89
CA GLN A 58 -6.09 8.64 18.06
C GLN A 58 -4.70 8.89 17.48
N ILE A 59 -4.52 8.51 16.22
CA ILE A 59 -3.30 8.75 15.46
C ILE A 59 -3.59 9.86 14.46
N GLU A 60 -2.85 10.95 14.54
CA GLU A 60 -2.91 12.00 13.53
C GLU A 60 -2.08 11.59 12.31
N TYR A 61 -2.68 11.69 11.13
CA TYR A 61 -2.02 11.38 9.87
C TYR A 61 -2.45 12.36 8.79
N LYS A 62 -1.56 12.57 7.82
CA LYS A 62 -1.76 13.43 6.65
C LYS A 62 -1.55 12.62 5.40
N THR A 63 -2.40 12.85 4.40
CA THR A 63 -2.22 12.27 3.07
C THR A 63 -1.20 13.08 2.29
N LEU A 64 -0.19 12.40 1.77
CA LEU A 64 0.82 12.94 0.87
C LEU A 64 0.58 12.38 -0.54
N ILE A 65 0.97 13.13 -1.56
CA ILE A 65 0.87 12.71 -2.96
C ILE A 65 2.28 12.63 -3.53
N LEU A 66 2.68 11.42 -3.92
CA LEU A 66 3.95 11.12 -4.55
C LEU A 66 3.75 11.00 -6.07
N ASN A 67 4.46 11.78 -6.86
CA ASN A 67 4.46 11.62 -8.30
C ASN A 67 5.55 10.61 -8.70
N CYS A 68 5.12 9.45 -9.18
CA CYS A 68 6.00 8.32 -9.50
C CYS A 68 6.15 8.18 -11.01
N VAL A 69 7.35 7.83 -11.48
CA VAL A 69 7.60 7.51 -12.89
C VAL A 69 7.84 6.01 -13.01
N ASN A 70 7.36 5.41 -14.11
CA ASN A 70 7.63 4.00 -14.35
C ASN A 70 9.13 3.79 -14.63
N PRO A 71 9.86 3.00 -13.83
CA PRO A 71 11.29 2.79 -14.03
C PRO A 71 11.61 2.10 -15.37
N ASP A 72 10.67 1.33 -15.91
CA ASP A 72 10.83 0.65 -17.21
C ASP A 72 10.58 1.61 -18.40
N ASN A 73 10.01 2.79 -18.15
CA ASN A 73 9.70 3.78 -19.18
C ASN A 73 9.66 5.20 -18.58
N GLU A 74 10.81 5.85 -18.48
CA GLU A 74 10.96 7.20 -17.92
C GLU A 74 10.14 8.28 -18.66
N ASN A 75 9.76 8.04 -19.92
CA ASN A 75 8.94 8.96 -20.71
C ASN A 75 7.44 8.81 -20.44
N SER A 76 7.04 7.88 -19.57
CA SER A 76 5.64 7.72 -19.16
C SER A 76 5.18 8.90 -18.29
N PRO A 77 3.88 9.27 -18.35
CA PRO A 77 3.36 10.32 -17.50
C PRO A 77 3.50 9.96 -16.03
N GLU A 78 3.78 10.96 -15.19
CA GLU A 78 3.82 10.81 -13.74
C GLU A 78 2.50 10.24 -13.22
N ILE A 79 2.60 9.25 -12.34
CA ILE A 79 1.49 8.57 -11.70
C ILE A 79 1.39 9.10 -10.27
N PRO A 80 0.32 9.84 -9.91
CA PRO A 80 0.12 10.31 -8.55
C PRO A 80 -0.28 9.14 -7.63
N VAL A 81 0.49 8.92 -6.58
CA VAL A 81 0.28 7.87 -5.58
C VAL A 81 0.00 8.52 -4.23
N LYS A 82 -1.13 8.17 -3.62
CA LYS A 82 -1.50 8.66 -2.29
C LYS A 82 -0.86 7.78 -1.23
N VAL A 83 -0.14 8.39 -0.30
CA VAL A 83 0.46 7.74 0.86
C VAL A 83 0.14 8.52 2.12
N LEU A 84 0.44 7.94 3.28
CA LEU A 84 0.33 8.59 4.57
C LEU A 84 1.72 8.89 5.12
N ASN A 85 1.86 9.99 5.86
CA ASN A 85 3.13 10.34 6.52
C ASN A 85 3.57 9.31 7.57
N CYS A 86 2.67 8.45 8.03
CA CYS A 86 2.92 7.37 8.98
C CYS A 86 3.10 5.99 8.30
N ASP A 87 3.02 5.90 6.97
CA ASP A 87 3.33 4.66 6.27
C ASP A 87 4.83 4.34 6.41
N THR A 88 5.16 3.06 6.60
CA THR A 88 6.54 2.58 6.48
C THR A 88 7.02 2.67 5.04
N ILE A 89 8.35 2.67 4.83
CA ILE A 89 8.94 2.61 3.49
C ILE A 89 8.36 1.44 2.68
N THR A 90 8.25 0.25 3.27
CA THR A 90 7.72 -0.92 2.56
C THR A 90 6.28 -0.70 2.10
N GLN A 91 5.41 -0.15 2.96
CA GLN A 91 4.02 0.15 2.59
C GLN A 91 3.94 1.21 1.48
N VAL A 92 4.79 2.25 1.54
CA VAL A 92 4.90 3.24 0.46
C VAL A 92 5.31 2.55 -0.84
N LYS A 93 6.34 1.70 -0.81
CA LYS A 93 6.80 0.94 -1.97
C LYS A 93 5.70 0.06 -2.57
N GLU A 94 4.92 -0.61 -1.73
CA GLU A 94 3.77 -1.43 -2.16
C GLU A 94 2.70 -0.58 -2.86
N LYS A 95 2.32 0.56 -2.28
CA LYS A 95 1.35 1.50 -2.89
C LYS A 95 1.82 2.01 -4.25
N ILE A 96 3.12 2.29 -4.38
CA ILE A 96 3.73 2.71 -5.65
C ILE A 96 3.66 1.58 -6.67
N LEU A 97 4.06 0.36 -6.29
CA LEU A 97 4.01 -0.82 -7.17
C LEU A 97 2.57 -1.11 -7.64
N ASP A 98 1.58 -0.96 -6.77
CA ASP A 98 0.17 -1.12 -7.13
C ASP A 98 -0.30 -0.10 -8.16
N ALA A 99 0.17 1.14 -8.07
CA ALA A 99 -0.20 2.21 -9.00
C ALA A 99 0.53 2.08 -10.35
N VAL A 100 1.85 1.90 -10.32
CA VAL A 100 2.70 1.80 -11.52
C VAL A 100 2.39 0.54 -12.31
N TYR A 101 2.17 -0.59 -11.62
CA TYR A 101 1.97 -1.90 -12.24
C TYR A 101 0.53 -2.43 -12.12
N LYS A 102 -0.47 -1.53 -12.04
CA LYS A 102 -1.89 -1.89 -11.85
C LYS A 102 -2.44 -2.96 -12.80
N ASN A 103 -1.93 -2.99 -14.03
CA ASN A 103 -2.37 -3.92 -15.10
C ASN A 103 -1.51 -5.19 -15.21
N MET A 104 -0.51 -5.36 -14.35
CA MET A 104 0.33 -6.56 -14.32
C MET A 104 -0.15 -7.51 -13.22
N PRO A 105 -0.17 -8.83 -13.46
CA PRO A 105 -0.39 -9.83 -12.40
C PRO A 105 0.62 -9.67 -11.28
N TYR A 106 0.20 -9.84 -10.02
CA TYR A 106 1.06 -9.67 -8.85
C TYR A 106 2.35 -10.50 -8.93
N SER A 107 2.28 -11.74 -9.43
CA SER A 107 3.43 -12.64 -9.58
C SER A 107 4.49 -12.18 -10.58
N GLN A 108 4.19 -11.18 -11.42
CA GLN A 108 5.13 -10.62 -12.39
C GLN A 108 5.66 -9.25 -11.96
N ARG A 109 5.15 -8.70 -10.84
CA ARG A 109 5.61 -7.40 -10.34
C ARG A 109 6.92 -7.56 -9.57
N PRO A 110 7.80 -6.53 -9.60
CA PRO A 110 8.91 -6.43 -8.67
C PRO A 110 8.42 -6.48 -7.22
N ARG A 111 9.25 -6.98 -6.29
CA ARG A 111 8.93 -6.95 -4.86
C ARG A 111 9.40 -5.62 -4.26
N ALA A 112 8.71 -5.15 -3.21
CA ALA A 112 9.08 -3.92 -2.51
C ALA A 112 10.51 -3.94 -1.95
N VAL A 113 11.01 -5.11 -1.53
CA VAL A 113 12.39 -5.29 -1.07
C VAL A 113 13.42 -5.04 -2.18
N ASP A 114 13.09 -5.35 -3.42
CA ASP A 114 13.99 -5.26 -4.57
C ASP A 114 13.91 -3.87 -5.26
N MET A 115 13.05 -2.98 -4.78
CA MET A 115 12.80 -1.67 -5.37
C MET A 115 13.61 -0.56 -4.68
N ASP A 116 14.43 0.15 -5.45
CA ASP A 116 15.11 1.38 -5.00
C ASP A 116 14.19 2.59 -5.20
N LEU A 117 13.82 3.26 -4.11
CA LEU A 117 12.91 4.42 -4.14
C LEU A 117 13.47 5.55 -5.02
N GLU A 118 14.77 5.80 -4.97
CA GLU A 118 15.44 6.84 -5.75
C GLU A 118 15.22 6.71 -7.26
N LYS A 119 15.07 5.47 -7.76
CA LYS A 119 14.85 5.21 -9.20
C LYS A 119 13.42 5.43 -9.67
N VAL A 120 12.46 5.50 -8.74
CA VAL A 120 11.03 5.64 -9.04
C VAL A 120 10.53 7.08 -8.85
N PHE A 121 11.31 7.91 -8.14
CA PHE A 121 11.04 9.33 -7.96
C PHE A 121 11.66 10.17 -9.08
N CYS A 122 10.82 10.78 -9.92
CA CYS A 122 11.24 11.93 -10.72
C CYS A 122 10.99 13.21 -9.92
N LEU A 123 12.09 13.88 -9.58
CA LEU A 123 12.27 15.24 -9.05
C LEU A 123 11.03 16.14 -9.00
N ARG A 124 10.42 16.31 -7.81
CA ARG A 124 9.79 17.58 -7.36
C ARG A 124 9.27 17.65 -5.92
N LEU A 125 9.52 16.66 -5.08
CA LEU A 125 9.36 16.87 -3.64
C LEU A 125 10.64 17.51 -3.14
N SER A 126 10.53 18.69 -2.51
CA SER A 126 11.65 19.27 -1.80
C SER A 126 12.21 18.19 -0.88
N THR A 127 13.52 18.09 -0.80
CA THR A 127 14.29 17.10 -0.03
C THR A 127 13.87 16.99 1.45
N LEU A 128 12.95 17.83 1.91
CA LEU A 128 12.37 17.92 3.24
C LEU A 128 11.19 16.96 3.49
N GLU A 129 10.33 16.64 2.51
CA GLU A 129 9.17 15.74 2.74
C GLU A 129 9.57 14.25 2.76
N LEU A 130 10.54 13.87 1.94
CA LEU A 130 11.14 12.51 1.95
C LEU A 130 11.82 12.23 3.29
N ASN A 131 12.48 13.22 3.90
CA ASN A 131 13.11 13.07 5.22
C ASN A 131 12.10 12.79 6.35
N LEU A 132 10.82 13.15 6.17
CA LEU A 132 9.75 12.86 7.15
C LEU A 132 9.27 11.39 7.08
N ILE A 133 9.33 10.76 5.90
CA ILE A 133 9.03 9.33 5.73
C ILE A 133 10.25 8.48 6.10
N ILE A 134 11.46 8.95 5.75
CA ILE A 134 12.73 8.23 5.97
C ILE A 134 13.08 8.11 7.46
N THR A 135 12.71 9.07 8.31
CA THR A 135 13.07 9.06 9.74
C THR A 135 12.54 7.86 10.52
N VAL A 136 11.56 7.12 9.99
CA VAL A 136 10.98 5.94 10.65
C VAL A 136 11.77 4.65 10.40
N THR A 137 12.71 4.61 9.45
CA THR A 137 13.28 3.33 8.97
C THR A 137 14.74 3.06 9.26
N ASP A 138 15.55 4.05 9.65
CA ASP A 138 17.00 3.82 9.83
C ASP A 138 17.40 3.46 11.28
N ARG A 139 16.43 3.30 12.18
CA ARG A 139 16.67 2.73 13.51
C ARG A 139 15.56 1.75 13.82
N GLY A 140 15.87 0.45 13.71
CA GLY A 140 15.01 -0.55 14.32
C GLY A 140 14.80 -0.17 15.78
N MET A 141 13.56 0.15 16.13
CA MET A 141 12.96 0.21 17.47
C MET A 141 11.78 1.19 17.46
N ASP A 142 10.70 0.71 18.06
CA ASP A 142 9.64 1.48 18.71
C ASP A 142 8.66 2.25 17.81
N VAL A 143 7.48 1.64 17.74
CA VAL A 143 6.19 2.31 17.60
C VAL A 143 6.08 3.43 18.63
N VAL A 144 6.65 4.58 18.32
CA VAL A 144 6.30 5.85 18.97
C VAL A 144 6.06 6.81 17.84
N ALA A 145 4.79 7.07 17.57
CA ALA A 145 4.39 8.33 16.98
C ALA A 145 5.07 9.43 17.80
N GLN A 146 6.17 9.98 17.30
CA GLN A 146 6.79 11.14 17.91
C GLN A 146 5.77 12.26 17.81
N GLN A 147 5.13 12.54 18.95
CA GLN A 147 4.52 13.83 19.23
C GLN A 147 5.56 14.89 18.89
N ALA A 148 5.40 15.54 17.74
CA ALA A 148 6.04 16.81 17.48
C ALA A 148 5.29 17.85 18.33
N THR A 149 5.79 18.00 19.55
CA THR A 149 5.83 19.20 20.39
C THR A 149 5.09 20.43 19.88
N ASP A 150 4.15 20.90 20.70
CA ASP A 150 3.69 22.29 20.78
C ASP A 150 4.84 23.29 20.55
N THR A 151 4.76 24.09 19.47
CA THR A 151 4.73 25.57 19.52
C THR A 151 4.28 26.15 18.19
#